data_AF-A0AAW8QLP4-F1
#
_entry.id   AF-A0AAW8QLP4-F1
#
_cell.length_a   1.000
_cell.length_b   1.000
_cell.length_c   1.000
_cell.angle_alpha   90.00
_cell.angle_beta   90.00
_cell.angle_gamma   90.00
#
_symmetry.space_group_name_H-M   'P 1'
#
loop_
_entity.id
_entity.type
_entity.pdbx_description
1 polymer ?
#
loop_
_entity_poly.entity_id
_entity_poly.type
_entity_poly.pdbx_seq_one_letter_code
_entity_poly.pdbx_strand_id
1 'polypeptide(L)' 'MGKNLVRLMQSEGEEATLNCQRDSNNEIIRIFDLEGNVLPLNQRTRCVIWKSQVWYF' A
#
# COMPACT_ATOMS: atom_id res chain seq x y z
N MET A 1 11.19 5.79 -14.42
CA MET A 1 10.74 5.80 -13.01
C MET A 1 10.65 4.36 -12.55
N GLY A 2 11.47 3.95 -11.57
CA GLY A 2 11.41 2.59 -11.03
C GLY A 2 10.03 2.37 -10.40
N LYS A 3 9.38 1.25 -10.74
CA LYS A 3 8.12 0.86 -10.10
C LYS A 3 8.43 0.50 -8.65
N ASN A 4 8.15 1.40 -7.72
CA ASN A 4 8.24 1.09 -6.30
C ASN A 4 7.05 0.19 -5.97
N LEU A 5 7.33 -0.98 -5.40
CA LEU A 5 6.34 -1.95 -5.01
C LEU A 5 6.29 -2.07 -3.49
N VAL A 6 5.12 -2.45 -2.98
CA VAL A 6 4.89 -2.74 -1.57
C VAL A 6 4.09 -4.03 -1.46
N ARG A 7 4.52 -4.92 -0.56
CA ARG A 7 3.76 -6.11 -0.18
C ARG A 7 2.79 -5.73 0.92
N LEU A 8 1.55 -6.08 0.71
CA LEU A 8 0.43 -5.89 1.63
C LEU A 8 0.00 -7.27 2.13
N MET A 9 -0.33 -7.36 3.41
CA MET A 9 -0.84 -8.59 4.02
C MET A 9 -2.09 -8.31 4.85
N GLN A 10 -3.03 -9.25 4.82
CA GLN A 10 -4.20 -9.26 5.69
C GLN A 10 -3.98 -10.19 6.88
N SER A 11 -4.78 -9.97 7.93
CA SER A 11 -4.81 -10.85 9.10
C SER A 11 -5.24 -12.29 8.75
N GLU A 12 -6.02 -12.46 7.69
CA GLU A 12 -6.48 -13.77 7.19
C GLU A 12 -5.44 -14.50 6.34
N GLY A 13 -4.25 -13.90 6.15
CA GLY A 13 -3.13 -14.51 5.42
C GLY A 13 -3.12 -14.22 3.91
N GLU A 14 -4.08 -13.45 3.39
CA GLU A 14 -4.02 -12.96 2.02
C GLU A 14 -2.88 -11.96 1.83
N GLU A 15 -2.28 -11.98 0.64
CA GLU A 15 -1.19 -11.09 0.28
C GLU A 15 -1.40 -10.47 -1.10
N ALA A 16 -0.93 -9.24 -1.26
CA ALA A 16 -0.93 -8.55 -2.53
C ALA A 16 0.33 -7.71 -2.68
N THR A 17 0.77 -7.51 -3.93
CA THR A 17 1.84 -6.55 -4.23
C THR A 17 1.26 -5.42 -5.06
N LEU A 18 1.36 -4.20 -4.54
CA LEU A 18 0.81 -3.00 -5.17
C LEU A 18 1.91 -1.98 -5.48
N ASN A 19 1.61 -1.07 -6.40
CA ASN A 19 2.50 0.06 -6.66
C ASN A 19 2.43 1.04 -5.49
N CYS A 20 3.55 1.67 -5.18
CA CYS A 20 3.61 2.73 -4.18
C CYS A 20 4.45 3.92 -4.67
N GLN A 21 4.25 5.05 -4.01
CA GLN A 21 5.14 6.19 -4.09
C GLN A 21 5.88 6.32 -2.77
N ARG A 22 7.19 6.51 -2.85
CA ARG A 22 8.05 6.77 -1.69
C ARG A 22 8.60 8.19 -1.74
N ASP A 23 8.84 8.78 -0.58
CA ASP A 23 9.53 10.06 -0.47
C ASP A 23 11.06 9.90 -0.54
N SER A 24 11.81 10.99 -0.32
CA SER A 24 13.28 10.98 -0.30
C SER A 24 13.88 10.18 0.87
N ASN A 25 13.11 9.89 1.91
CA ASN A 25 13.50 9.09 3.06
C ASN A 25 13.13 7.61 2.88
N ASN A 26 12.65 7.22 1.68
CA ASN A 26 12.16 5.90 1.35
C ASN A 26 10.87 5.50 2.11
N GLU A 27 10.17 6.45 2.71
CA GLU A 27 8.89 6.26 3.40
C GLU A 27 7.75 6.16 2.38
N ILE A 28 6.80 5.25 2.60
CA ILE A 28 5.65 5.09 1.71
C ILE A 28 4.65 6.21 1.98
N ILE A 29 4.42 7.06 0.98
CA ILE A 29 3.50 8.20 1.07
C ILE A 29 2.19 7.97 0.31
N ARG A 30 2.18 7.05 -0.67
CA ARG A 30 0.97 6.63 -1.39
C ARG A 30 1.08 5.16 -1.79
N ILE A 31 -0.04 4.46 -1.81
CA ILE A 31 -0.17 3.12 -2.39
C ILE A 31 -1.31 3.20 -3.42
N PHE A 32 -1.13 2.54 -4.55
CA PHE A 32 -2.09 2.55 -5.65
C PHE A 32 -2.67 1.17 -5.86
N ASP A 33 -3.97 1.09 -6.17
CA ASP A 33 -4.56 -0.17 -6.63
C ASP A 33 -4.07 -0.56 -8.04
N LEU A 34 -4.61 -1.64 -8.57
CA LEU A 34 -4.26 -2.16 -9.89
C LEU A 34 -4.74 -1.27 -11.04
N GLU A 35 -5.68 -0.36 -10.79
CA GLU A 35 -6.22 0.60 -11.75
C GLU A 35 -5.48 1.94 -11.70
N GLY A 36 -4.60 2.14 -10.72
CA GLY A 36 -3.84 3.36 -10.51
C GLY A 36 -4.50 4.36 -9.58
N ASN A 37 -5.59 4.01 -8.90
CA ASN A 37 -6.24 4.88 -7.92
C ASN A 37 -5.45 4.86 -6.60
N VAL A 38 -5.37 6.02 -5.94
CA VAL A 38 -4.72 6.14 -4.63
C VAL A 38 -5.60 5.51 -3.55
N LEU A 39 -5.03 4.60 -2.78
CA LEU A 39 -5.70 3.98 -1.64
C LEU A 39 -5.65 4.88 -0.40
N PRO A 40 -6.71 4.90 0.43
CA PRO A 40 -6.69 5.56 1.73
C PRO A 40 -5.60 4.95 2.61
N LEU A 41 -4.54 5.72 2.87
CA LEU A 41 -3.36 5.32 3.63
C LEU A 41 -3.39 5.91 5.03
N ASN A 42 -3.25 5.05 6.05
CA ASN A 42 -2.95 5.45 7.41
C ASN A 42 -1.47 5.19 7.70
N GLN A 43 -0.66 6.24 7.68
CA GLN A 43 0.78 6.16 7.92
C GLN A 43 1.12 5.73 9.35
N ARG A 44 0.30 6.11 10.34
CA ARG A 44 0.58 5.80 11.76
C ARG A 44 0.50 4.31 12.06
N THR A 45 -0.48 3.64 11.47
CA THR A 45 -0.70 2.19 11.65
C THR A 45 -0.15 1.36 10.51
N ARG A 46 0.54 1.98 9.53
CA ARG A 46 1.08 1.36 8.32
C ARG A 46 0.07 0.43 7.63
N CYS A 47 -1.12 0.96 7.38
CA CYS A 47 -2.18 0.21 6.71
C CYS A 47 -2.92 1.02 5.66
N VAL A 48 -3.56 0.32 4.73
CA VAL A 48 -4.48 0.88 3.74
C VAL A 48 -5.82 0.19 3.81
N ILE A 49 -6.87 0.90 3.39
CA ILE A 49 -8.19 0.30 3.17
C ILE A 49 -8.32 -0.03 1.68
N TRP A 50 -8.46 -1.31 1.34
CA TRP A 50 -8.59 -1.78 -0.04
C TRP A 50 -9.58 -2.95 -0.10
N LYS A 51 -10.49 -2.91 -1.09
CA LYS A 51 -11.59 -3.88 -1.23
C LYS A 51 -12.41 -4.05 0.06
N SER A 52 -12.69 -2.93 0.75
CA SER A 52 -13.40 -2.89 2.03
C SER A 52 -12.73 -3.65 3.18
N GLN A 53 -11.42 -3.90 3.07
CA GLN A 53 -10.63 -4.60 4.08
C GLN A 53 -9.37 -3.81 4.43
N VAL A 54 -8.80 -4.07 5.62
CA VAL A 54 -7.57 -3.43 6.08
C VAL A 54 -6.37 -4.30 5.70
N TRP A 55 -5.37 -3.68 5.07
CA TRP A 55 -4.13 -4.34 4.64
C TRP A 55 -2.92 -3.65 5.25
N TYR A 56 -1.93 -4.40 5.70
CA TYR A 56 -0.73 -3.90 6.39
C TYR A 56 0.53 -4.04 5.53
N PHE A 57 1.51 -3.15 5.72
CA PHE A 57 2.79 -3.16 4.99
C PHE A 57 3.99 -2.65 5.81
#